data_AF-A0A5B6VXD0-F1
#
_entry.id   AF-A0A5B6VXD0-F1
#
_cell.length_a   1.000
_cell.length_b   1.000
_cell.length_c   1.000
_cell.angle_alpha   90.00
_cell.angle_beta   90.00
_cell.angle_gamma   90.00
#
_symmetry.space_group_name_H-M   'P 1'
#
loop_
_entity.id
_entity.type
_entity.pdbx_description
1 polymer ?
#
loop_
_entity_poly.entity_id
_entity_poly.type
_entity_poly.pdbx_seq_one_letter_code
_entity_poly.pdbx_strand_id
1 'polypeptide(L)'
;MLLLFQSSQRRRKSQESMREKKVRILILALPYPFRYNPDEAKGKEKRQKGFLAPLQLSDALVKFLGTGENELTRAVVIKRMWDYIKENNLQDPADKRKVICDEKLKELFEVETFHGFTVTKLLAAHFLKS
;
A
#
# COMPACT_ATOMS: atom_id res chain seq x y z
N MET A 1 -2.71 -42.03 -14.83
CA MET A 1 -2.21 -40.62 -14.85
C MET A 1 -3.07 -39.62 -14.06
N LEU A 2 -4.38 -39.84 -13.87
CA LEU A 2 -5.26 -38.91 -13.10
C LEU A 2 -4.89 -38.76 -11.61
N LEU A 3 -4.41 -39.81 -10.94
CA LEU A 3 -4.04 -39.75 -9.51
C LEU A 3 -2.80 -38.88 -9.23
N LEU A 4 -1.85 -38.82 -10.17
CA LEU A 4 -0.69 -37.93 -10.08
C LEU A 4 -1.09 -36.46 -10.29
N PHE A 5 -2.07 -36.21 -11.17
CA PHE A 5 -2.62 -34.87 -11.37
C PHE A 5 -3.37 -34.39 -10.12
N GLN A 6 -4.24 -35.22 -9.54
CA GLN A 6 -4.94 -34.89 -8.30
C GLN A 6 -3.99 -34.71 -7.10
N SER A 7 -2.91 -35.50 -7.02
CA SER A 7 -1.86 -35.34 -6.01
C SER A 7 -1.06 -34.05 -6.21
N SER A 8 -0.79 -33.66 -7.45
CA SER A 8 -0.15 -32.38 -7.81
C SER A 8 -1.04 -31.19 -7.44
N GLN A 9 -2.34 -31.26 -7.73
CA GLN A 9 -3.31 -30.23 -7.34
C GLN A 9 -3.44 -30.12 -5.81
N ARG A 10 -3.44 -31.24 -5.09
CA ARG A 10 -3.53 -31.26 -3.62
C ARG A 10 -2.26 -30.68 -2.95
N ARG A 11 -1.07 -30.92 -3.51
CA ARG A 11 0.19 -30.30 -3.05
C ARG A 11 0.24 -28.81 -3.33
N ARG A 12 -0.22 -28.36 -4.51
CA ARG A 12 -0.33 -26.91 -4.82
C ARG A 12 -1.28 -26.21 -3.85
N LYS A 13 -2.49 -26.75 -3.65
CA LYS A 13 -3.47 -26.19 -2.68
C LYS A 13 -2.94 -26.16 -1.25
N SER A 14 -2.21 -27.19 -0.82
CA SER A 14 -1.58 -27.23 0.51
C SER A 14 -0.50 -26.16 0.66
N GLN A 15 0.34 -25.98 -0.36
CA GLN A 15 1.38 -24.97 -0.36
C GLN A 15 0.81 -23.55 -0.44
N GLU A 16 -0.26 -23.35 -1.21
CA GLU A 16 -0.99 -22.09 -1.33
C GLU A 16 -1.67 -21.71 0.00
N SER A 17 -2.30 -22.67 0.68
CA SER A 17 -2.87 -22.46 2.02
C SER A 17 -1.82 -22.07 3.07
N MET A 18 -0.63 -22.68 3.01
CA MET A 18 0.50 -22.30 3.88
C MET A 18 1.00 -20.89 3.59
N ARG A 19 1.09 -20.51 2.31
CA ARG A 19 1.45 -19.14 1.91
C ARG A 19 0.42 -18.13 2.40
N GLU A 20 -0.87 -18.40 2.22
CA GLU A 20 -1.96 -17.54 2.72
C GLU A 20 -1.93 -17.37 4.24
N LYS A 21 -1.77 -18.46 5.00
CA LYS A 21 -1.67 -18.40 6.47
C LYS A 21 -0.45 -17.60 6.93
N LYS A 22 0.69 -17.75 6.24
CA LYS A 22 1.92 -17.00 6.54
C LYS A 22 1.76 -15.50 6.27
N VAL A 23 1.09 -15.14 5.17
CA VAL A 23 0.74 -13.75 4.83
C VAL A 23 -0.19 -13.13 5.88
N ARG A 24 -1.23 -13.86 6.32
CA ARG A 24 -2.17 -13.38 7.35
C ARG A 24 -1.47 -13.14 8.70
N ILE A 25 -0.60 -14.04 9.13
CA ILE A 25 0.18 -13.88 10.37
C ILE A 25 1.10 -12.65 10.28
N LEU A 26 1.76 -12.46 9.13
CA LEU A 26 2.65 -11.32 8.92
C LEU A 26 1.90 -9.98 8.99
N ILE A 27 0.69 -9.93 8.44
CA ILE A 27 -0.19 -8.76 8.46
C ILE A 27 -0.70 -8.44 9.89
N LEU A 28 -1.09 -9.46 10.66
CA LEU A 28 -1.59 -9.29 12.03
C LEU A 28 -0.50 -8.88 13.03
N ALA A 29 0.74 -9.25 12.74
CA ALA A 29 1.92 -8.91 13.53
C ALA A 29 2.42 -7.46 13.30
N LEU A 30 1.83 -6.71 12.36
CA LEU A 30 2.19 -5.31 12.15
C LEU A 30 1.66 -4.42 13.30
N PRO A 31 2.47 -3.45 13.80
CA PRO A 31 2.02 -2.49 14.80
C PRO A 31 0.94 -1.55 14.24
N TYR A 32 -0.01 -1.17 15.10
CA TYR A 32 -1.02 -0.15 14.80
C TYR A 32 -0.33 1.18 14.43
N PRO A 33 -0.80 1.95 13.42
CA PRO A 33 -2.14 1.96 12.83
C PRO A 33 -2.38 1.04 11.61
N PHE A 34 -1.46 0.13 11.27
CA PHE A 34 -1.45 -0.52 9.95
C PHE A 34 -1.75 -2.02 9.91
N ARG A 35 -2.50 -2.55 10.88
CA ARG A 35 -3.10 -3.89 10.73
C ARG A 35 -4.07 -3.84 9.56
N TYR A 36 -3.67 -4.36 8.40
CA TYR A 36 -4.55 -4.50 7.24
C TYR A 36 -5.58 -5.59 7.54
N ASN A 37 -6.87 -5.24 7.65
CA ASN A 37 -7.93 -6.23 7.80
C ASN A 37 -8.31 -6.77 6.41
N PRO A 38 -7.99 -8.03 6.06
CA PRO A 38 -8.38 -8.61 4.76
C PRO A 38 -9.90 -8.72 4.59
N ASP A 39 -10.67 -8.61 5.68
CA ASP A 39 -12.14 -8.51 5.67
C ASP A 39 -12.66 -7.15 5.17
N GLU A 40 -11.85 -6.08 5.17
CA GLU A 40 -12.17 -4.82 4.48
C GLU A 40 -11.99 -4.91 2.95
N ALA A 41 -11.22 -5.88 2.47
CA ALA A 41 -10.95 -6.07 1.04
C ALA A 41 -11.96 -6.97 0.32
N LYS A 42 -12.89 -7.62 1.06
CA LYS A 42 -13.97 -8.43 0.49
C LYS A 42 -15.34 -7.88 0.88
N GLY A 43 -15.77 -6.88 0.11
CA GLY A 43 -17.17 -6.56 -0.09
C GLY A 43 -17.70 -5.44 0.80
N LYS A 44 -17.87 -4.26 0.20
CA LYS A 44 -19.18 -3.72 -0.17
C LYS A 44 -18.96 -2.42 -0.91
N GLU A 45 -19.40 -2.35 -2.16
CA GLU A 45 -19.83 -1.08 -2.75
C GLU A 45 -20.86 -0.45 -1.80
N LYS A 46 -20.40 0.42 -0.91
CA LYS A 46 -21.26 1.40 -0.26
C LYS A 46 -20.90 2.73 -0.86
N ARG A 47 -21.80 3.19 -1.73
CA ARG A 47 -21.89 4.55 -2.24
C ARG A 47 -21.61 5.55 -1.12
N GLN A 48 -20.38 6.03 -1.03
CA GLN A 48 -20.01 7.22 -0.27
C GLN A 48 -19.44 8.20 -1.28
N LYS A 49 -20.36 8.90 -1.95
CA LYS A 49 -20.08 10.03 -2.85
C LYS A 49 -19.25 11.05 -2.08
N GLY A 50 -17.93 11.06 -2.26
CA GLY A 50 -17.03 12.04 -1.64
C GLY A 50 -15.61 11.54 -1.40
N PHE A 51 -15.43 10.40 -0.71
CA PHE A 51 -14.09 9.91 -0.33
C PHE A 51 -13.49 8.90 -1.31
N LEU A 52 -14.32 8.25 -2.12
CA LEU A 52 -13.91 7.31 -3.17
C LEU A 52 -13.85 7.96 -4.55
N ALA A 53 -13.94 9.29 -4.63
CA ALA A 53 -13.83 9.99 -5.90
C ALA A 53 -12.41 9.75 -6.47
N PRO A 54 -12.29 9.30 -7.73
CA PRO A 54 -11.00 9.26 -8.41
C PRO A 54 -10.47 10.70 -8.48
N LEU A 55 -9.21 10.88 -8.06
CA LEU A 55 -8.52 12.14 -8.10
C LEU A 55 -7.42 12.03 -9.15
N GLN A 56 -7.29 13.09 -9.95
CA GLN A 56 -6.19 13.24 -10.88
C GLN A 56 -4.90 13.47 -10.10
N LEU A 57 -3.88 12.69 -10.42
CA LEU A 57 -2.58 12.72 -9.77
C LEU A 57 -1.62 13.59 -10.58
N SER A 58 -0.73 14.31 -9.91
CA SER A 58 0.39 14.99 -10.57
C SER A 58 1.34 13.99 -11.25
N ASP A 59 1.98 14.39 -12.34
CA ASP A 59 2.93 13.54 -13.09
C ASP A 59 4.04 12.95 -12.22
N ALA A 60 4.54 13.71 -11.24
CA ALA A 60 5.56 13.25 -10.30
C ALA A 60 5.07 12.03 -9.48
N LEU A 61 3.81 12.07 -9.03
CA LEU A 61 3.20 10.99 -8.25
C LEU A 61 2.90 9.77 -9.13
N VAL A 62 2.48 9.98 -10.38
CA VAL A 62 2.28 8.90 -11.36
C VAL A 62 3.62 8.21 -11.67
N LYS A 63 4.68 8.98 -11.89
CA LYS A 63 6.05 8.48 -12.11
C LYS A 63 6.54 7.66 -10.91
N PHE A 64 6.28 8.12 -9.69
CA PHE A 64 6.64 7.40 -8.46
C PHE A 64 5.91 6.06 -8.36
N LEU A 65 4.61 6.03 -8.65
CA LEU A 65 3.81 4.80 -8.60
C LEU A 65 4.18 3.82 -9.72
N GLY A 66 4.63 4.30 -10.87
CA GLY A 66 5.13 3.47 -11.98
C GLY A 66 4.06 2.59 -12.65
N THR A 67 2.79 2.70 -12.28
CA THR A 67 1.68 1.91 -12.82
C THR A 67 1.02 2.54 -14.04
N GLY A 68 1.35 3.79 -14.38
CA GLY A 68 0.73 4.53 -15.48
C GLY A 68 -0.70 5.00 -15.21
N GLU A 69 -1.20 4.79 -13.98
CA GLU A 69 -2.53 5.25 -13.56
C GLU A 69 -2.45 6.71 -13.11
N ASN A 70 -3.19 7.58 -13.80
CA ASN A 70 -3.30 9.01 -13.49
C ASN A 70 -4.51 9.34 -12.61
N GLU A 71 -5.47 8.43 -12.50
CA GLU A 71 -6.66 8.58 -11.64
C GLU A 71 -6.69 7.51 -10.55
N LEU A 72 -6.48 7.92 -9.30
CA LEU A 72 -6.62 7.03 -8.16
C LEU A 72 -7.36 7.72 -7.03
N THR A 73 -8.01 6.91 -6.18
CA THR A 73 -8.59 7.44 -4.95
C THR A 73 -7.48 7.77 -3.95
N ARG A 74 -7.72 8.79 -3.13
CA ARG A 74 -6.77 9.22 -2.08
C ARG A 74 -6.32 8.06 -1.19
N ALA A 75 -7.24 7.17 -0.84
CA ALA A 75 -6.95 6.01 0.01
C ALA A 75 -5.97 5.03 -0.64
N VAL A 76 -6.12 4.75 -1.94
CA VAL A 76 -5.23 3.84 -2.68
C VAL A 76 -3.82 4.42 -2.76
N VAL A 77 -3.69 5.71 -3.06
CA VAL A 77 -2.39 6.39 -3.12
C VAL A 77 -1.67 6.34 -1.77
N ILE A 78 -2.38 6.70 -0.68
CA ILE A 78 -1.83 6.64 0.68
C ILE A 78 -1.38 5.22 1.01
N LYS A 79 -2.18 4.20 0.69
CA LYS A 79 -1.82 2.80 0.92
C LYS A 79 -0.54 2.42 0.18
N ARG A 80 -0.46 2.69 -1.13
CA ARG A 80 0.73 2.37 -1.94
C ARG A 80 1.99 3.08 -1.45
N MET A 81 1.86 4.34 -1.02
CA MET A 81 2.95 5.09 -0.42
C MET A 81 3.49 4.41 0.85
N TRP A 82 2.59 3.97 1.72
CA TRP A 82 2.98 3.25 2.95
C TRP A 82 3.56 1.87 2.69
N ASP A 83 3.04 1.15 1.68
CA ASP A 83 3.59 -0.13 1.25
C ASP A 83 5.05 0.07 0.79
N TYR A 84 5.32 1.10 -0.03
CA TYR A 84 6.69 1.47 -0.45
C TYR A 84 7.62 1.80 0.73
N ILE A 85 7.19 2.67 1.65
CA ILE A 85 7.98 3.06 2.82
C ILE A 85 8.39 1.84 3.65
N LYS A 86 7.52 0.84 3.77
CA LYS A 86 7.80 -0.39 4.53
C LYS A 86 8.68 -1.35 3.78
N GLU A 87 8.41 -1.59 2.50
CA GLU A 87 9.22 -2.49 1.67
C GLU A 87 10.68 -2.04 1.61
N ASN A 88 10.90 -0.72 1.59
CA ASN A 88 12.25 -0.13 1.58
C ASN A 88 12.80 0.18 2.99
N ASN A 89 12.09 -0.21 4.06
CA ASN A 89 12.48 0.02 5.46
C ASN A 89 12.87 1.48 5.77
N LEU A 90 12.12 2.44 5.22
CA LEU A 90 12.40 3.87 5.32
C LEU A 90 11.95 4.52 6.63
N GLN A 91 11.55 3.72 7.64
CA GLN A 91 11.23 4.23 8.96
C GLN A 91 12.51 4.38 9.79
N ASP A 92 12.61 5.48 10.54
CA ASP A 92 13.74 5.69 11.44
C ASP A 92 13.70 4.63 12.57
N PRO A 93 14.79 3.86 12.77
CA PRO A 93 14.85 2.84 13.82
C PRO A 93 14.76 3.41 15.24
N ALA A 94 15.17 4.67 15.44
CA ALA A 94 15.10 5.35 16.73
C ALA A 94 13.71 5.97 16.98
N ASP A 95 13.06 6.47 15.93
CA ASP A 95 11.71 7.04 15.99
C ASP A 95 10.82 6.52 14.85
N LYS A 96 10.06 5.45 15.13
CA LYS A 96 9.13 4.83 14.16
C LYS A 96 8.05 5.76 13.62
N ARG A 97 7.91 6.97 14.16
CA ARG A 97 7.00 7.97 13.64
C ARG A 97 7.62 8.82 12.54
N LYS A 98 8.94 8.81 12.39
CA LYS A 98 9.68 9.51 11.33
C LYS A 98 9.95 8.57 10.16
N VAL A 99 9.85 9.12 8.96
CA VAL A 99 10.17 8.48 7.69
C VAL A 99 11.35 9.23 7.09
N ILE A 100 12.41 8.49 6.76
CA ILE A 100 13.60 8.96 6.08
C ILE A 100 13.37 8.81 4.58
N CYS A 101 13.41 9.92 3.84
CA CYS A 101 13.16 9.88 2.40
C CYS A 101 14.37 9.32 1.67
N ASP A 102 14.12 8.37 0.79
CA ASP A 102 15.08 7.93 -0.22
C ASP A 102 15.10 8.91 -1.40
N GLU A 103 15.92 8.64 -2.41
CA GLU A 103 16.02 9.48 -3.60
C GLU A 103 14.66 9.70 -4.29
N LYS A 104 13.82 8.65 -4.39
CA LYS A 104 12.50 8.77 -5.03
C LYS A 104 11.52 9.60 -4.22
N LEU A 105 11.49 9.44 -2.90
CA LEU A 105 10.63 10.26 -2.03
C LEU A 105 11.13 11.70 -1.95
N LYS A 106 12.45 11.92 -2.01
CA LYS A 106 13.04 13.26 -2.11
C LYS A 106 12.67 13.94 -3.42
N GLU A 107 12.69 13.22 -4.54
CA GLU A 107 12.21 13.75 -5.83
C GLU A 107 10.72 14.11 -5.80
N LEU A 108 9.91 13.38 -5.03
CA LEU A 108 8.48 13.62 -4.96
C LEU A 108 8.09 14.75 -4.01
N PHE A 109 8.63 14.73 -2.79
CA PHE A 109 8.22 15.63 -1.71
C PHE A 109 9.22 16.75 -1.39
N GLU A 110 10.43 16.69 -1.96
CA GLU A 110 11.52 17.66 -1.74
C GLU A 110 11.90 17.82 -0.25
N VAL A 111 11.67 16.79 0.55
CA VAL A 111 12.00 16.75 1.99
C VAL A 111 12.92 15.58 2.30
N GLU A 112 13.83 15.77 3.24
CA GLU A 112 14.75 14.71 3.66
C GLU A 112 14.11 13.73 4.64
N THR A 113 13.27 14.24 5.54
CA THR A 113 12.52 13.45 6.51
C THR A 113 11.16 14.07 6.73
N PHE A 114 10.16 13.23 7.02
CA PHE A 114 8.84 13.72 7.42
C PHE A 114 8.24 12.80 8.49
N HIS A 115 7.15 13.26 9.09
CA HIS A 115 6.44 12.49 10.11
C HIS A 115 5.29 11.70 9.49
N GLY A 116 5.03 10.48 9.96
CA GLY A 116 4.01 9.60 9.35
C GLY A 116 2.64 10.26 9.18
N PHE A 117 2.22 11.09 10.13
CA PHE A 117 0.94 11.81 10.05
C PHE A 117 0.90 12.93 9.01
N THR A 118 2.06 13.44 8.55
CA THR A 118 2.13 14.51 7.55
C THR A 118 2.06 13.99 6.11
N VAL A 119 2.16 12.68 5.88
CA VAL A 119 2.11 12.09 4.53
C VAL A 119 0.83 12.48 3.78
N THR A 120 -0.30 12.53 4.48
CA THR A 120 -1.59 12.89 3.89
C THR A 120 -1.63 14.35 3.46
N LYS A 121 -0.87 15.22 4.13
CA LYS A 121 -0.74 16.64 3.79
C LYS A 121 0.23 16.84 2.61
N LEU A 122 1.35 16.13 2.60
CA LEU A 122 2.31 16.15 1.49
C LEU A 122 1.65 15.67 0.20
N LEU A 123 0.97 14.52 0.24
CA LEU A 123 0.21 14.00 -0.89
C LEU A 123 -0.91 14.93 -1.35
N ALA A 124 -1.47 15.76 -0.47
CA ALA A 124 -2.54 16.68 -0.83
C ALA A 124 -2.09 17.70 -1.89
N ALA A 125 -0.81 18.09 -1.92
CA ALA A 125 -0.26 18.99 -2.93
C ALA A 125 -0.18 18.34 -4.32
N HIS A 126 -0.15 17.00 -4.39
CA HIS A 126 -0.05 16.22 -5.62
C HIS A 126 -1.41 15.75 -6.15
N PHE A 127 -2.50 16.04 -5.43
CA PHE A 127 -3.85 15.81 -5.92
C PHE A 127 -4.34 17.05 -6.64
N LEU A 128 -4.55 16.93 -7.95
CA LEU A 128 -5.15 17.99 -8.75
C LEU A 128 -6.62 18.10 -8.35
N LYS A 129 -6.95 19.17 -7.65
CA LYS A 129 -8.33 19.45 -7.24
C LYS A 129 -9.06 19.97 -8.48
N SER A 130 -9.95 19.14 -9.04
CA SER A 130 -10.93 19.54 -10.06
C SER A 130 -12.05 20.35 -9.41
#